data_AF-A0A9C9ERG1-F1
#
_entry.id   AF-A0A9C9ERG1-F1
#
_cell.length_a   1.000
_cell.length_b   1.000
_cell.length_c   1.000
_cell.angle_alpha   90.00
_cell.angle_beta   90.00
_cell.angle_gamma   90.00
#
_symmetry.space_group_name_H-M   'P 1'
#
loop_
_entity.id
_entity.type
_entity.pdbx_description
1 polymer ?
#
loop_
_entity_poly.entity_id
_entity_poly.type
_entity_poly.pdbx_seq_one_letter_code
_entity_poly.pdbx_strand_id
1 'polypeptide(L)'
;MALEIKTIRCKNCGAQIFYDASKQVLKCEFCGSEYLPHEEKPLTEELKADKILTFKIEESSAIKIFEKWITRGFWQPKDLAREFRRTGAKGIYIPCWHFSFSVNTYWYGQERREKKGEGKIVGGKREAVTVEEWIPRSGSRTESYSLFVPASGGLSMEEVNQLAQFPLEESAPFSSEYFLGKQGEIPVLSRDNAWEKAKEEAISDEKSYAESQVDRLEKFDINFSEPASTLIYVPIWVFGYKYHGKYYRTVINGRTGEIYGKKPISKLKVALAILIPAVVVGVVVLLTHLF
;
A
#
# COMPACT_ATOMS: atom_id res chain seq x y z
N MET A 1 -25.58 8.87 -21.48
CA MET A 1 -25.00 10.22 -21.67
C MET A 1 -23.76 10.28 -20.79
N ALA A 2 -22.58 10.53 -21.37
CA ALA A 2 -21.36 10.70 -20.58
C ALA A 2 -21.42 12.02 -19.79
N LEU A 3 -21.00 11.99 -18.53
CA LEU A 3 -20.91 13.20 -17.70
C LEU A 3 -19.58 13.88 -18.06
N GLU A 4 -19.60 15.04 -18.73
CA GLU A 4 -18.39 15.85 -18.91
C GLU A 4 -18.06 16.55 -17.58
N ILE A 5 -16.89 16.25 -17.02
CA ILE A 5 -16.45 16.83 -15.74
C ILE A 5 -15.12 17.56 -15.94
N LYS A 6 -15.07 18.81 -15.50
CA LYS A 6 -13.83 19.60 -15.44
C LYS A 6 -13.11 19.31 -14.12
N THR A 7 -11.96 18.66 -14.19
CA THR A 7 -11.13 18.32 -13.00
C THR A 7 -9.75 18.99 -13.06
N ILE A 8 -9.18 19.25 -11.88
CA ILE A 8 -7.81 19.78 -11.67
C ILE A 8 -7.04 18.78 -10.81
N ARG A 9 -5.72 18.63 -10.98
CA ARG A 9 -4.90 17.72 -10.15
C ARG A 9 -4.41 18.43 -8.88
N CYS A 10 -4.53 17.75 -7.75
CA CYS A 10 -4.03 18.23 -6.46
C CYS A 10 -2.50 18.23 -6.44
N LYS A 11 -1.86 19.39 -6.29
CA LYS A 11 -0.38 19.49 -6.21
C LYS A 11 0.22 18.78 -5.00
N ASN A 12 -0.55 18.58 -3.93
CA ASN A 12 -0.08 17.93 -2.71
C ASN A 12 -0.17 16.39 -2.75
N CYS A 13 -1.19 15.81 -3.39
CA CYS A 13 -1.40 14.35 -3.37
C CYS A 13 -1.75 13.71 -4.72
N GLY A 14 -1.78 14.47 -5.80
CA GLY A 14 -2.09 13.98 -7.15
C GLY A 14 -3.58 13.72 -7.45
N ALA A 15 -4.43 13.68 -6.42
CA ALA A 15 -5.86 13.41 -6.55
C ALA A 15 -6.61 14.42 -7.42
N GLN A 16 -7.72 13.99 -8.02
CA GLN A 16 -8.57 14.90 -8.78
C GLN A 16 -9.44 15.76 -7.87
N ILE A 17 -9.47 17.05 -8.15
CA ILE A 17 -10.30 18.05 -7.47
C ILE A 17 -11.38 18.50 -8.45
N PHE A 18 -12.62 18.44 -8.00
CA PHE A 18 -13.77 18.96 -8.73
C PHE A 18 -13.91 20.45 -8.45
N TYR A 19 -14.00 21.28 -9.49
CA TYR A 19 -14.22 22.71 -9.34
C TYR A 19 -15.67 22.99 -8.89
N ASP A 20 -15.82 23.45 -7.65
CA ASP A 20 -17.08 23.98 -7.14
C ASP A 20 -17.10 25.50 -7.30
N ALA A 21 -17.77 25.97 -8.36
CA ALA A 21 -17.87 27.39 -8.70
C ALA A 21 -18.48 28.26 -7.57
N SER A 22 -19.21 27.64 -6.62
CA SER A 22 -19.86 28.37 -5.52
C SER A 22 -18.92 28.72 -4.36
N LYS A 23 -17.79 28.00 -4.21
CA LYS A 23 -16.92 28.11 -3.01
C LYS A 23 -15.68 28.99 -3.18
N GLN A 24 -15.40 29.50 -4.38
CA GLN A 24 -14.23 30.33 -4.72
C GLN A 24 -12.85 29.77 -4.29
N VAL A 25 -12.80 28.54 -3.79
CA VAL A 25 -11.61 27.82 -3.31
C VAL A 25 -11.77 26.35 -3.70
N LEU A 26 -10.71 25.76 -4.25
CA LEU A 26 -10.61 24.35 -4.61
C LEU A 26 -10.12 23.55 -3.40
N LYS A 27 -10.96 22.70 -2.82
CA LYS A 27 -10.55 21.82 -1.71
C LYS A 27 -10.38 20.38 -2.17
N CYS A 28 -9.18 19.83 -1.98
CA CYS A 28 -8.91 18.43 -2.29
C CYS A 28 -9.59 17.52 -1.26
N GLU A 29 -10.49 16.66 -1.74
CA GLU A 29 -11.26 15.73 -0.89
C GLU A 29 -10.41 14.54 -0.42
N PHE A 30 -9.25 14.31 -1.03
CA PHE A 30 -8.35 13.22 -0.66
C PHE A 30 -7.42 13.58 0.51
N CYS A 31 -6.84 14.78 0.51
CA CYS A 31 -5.86 15.19 1.52
C CYS A 31 -6.24 16.43 2.31
N GLY A 32 -7.31 17.14 1.92
CA GLY A 32 -7.82 18.33 2.60
C GLY A 32 -7.10 19.64 2.26
N SER A 33 -6.15 19.64 1.31
CA SER A 33 -5.46 20.87 0.86
C SER A 33 -6.39 21.81 0.08
N GLU A 34 -6.19 23.11 0.22
CA GLU A 34 -7.02 24.15 -0.42
C GLU A 34 -6.18 24.96 -1.44
N TYR A 35 -6.75 25.31 -2.59
CA TYR A 35 -6.10 25.99 -3.73
C TYR A 35 -6.97 27.13 -4.28
N LEU A 36 -6.33 28.09 -4.96
CA LEU A 36 -7.03 29.16 -5.68
C LEU A 36 -7.46 28.71 -7.09
N PRO A 37 -8.64 29.11 -7.59
CA PRO A 37 -9.23 28.68 -8.88
C PRO A 37 -8.43 28.91 -10.17
N HIS A 38 -7.31 29.62 -10.13
CA HIS A 38 -6.61 30.10 -11.33
C HIS A 38 -5.49 29.18 -11.83
N GLU A 39 -5.31 28.02 -11.21
CA GLU A 39 -4.28 27.07 -11.61
C GLU A 39 -4.92 25.88 -12.34
N GLU A 40 -4.62 25.77 -13.64
CA GLU A 40 -4.69 24.57 -14.51
C GLU A 40 -5.87 24.42 -15.48
N LYS A 41 -5.56 23.78 -16.61
CA LYS A 41 -6.50 23.45 -17.70
C LYS A 41 -7.33 22.22 -17.30
N PRO A 42 -8.66 22.24 -17.47
CA PRO A 42 -9.50 21.11 -17.14
C PRO A 42 -9.18 19.91 -18.05
N LEU A 43 -9.07 18.73 -17.46
CA LEU A 43 -9.11 17.47 -18.21
C LEU A 43 -10.55 17.25 -18.70
N THR A 44 -10.73 16.88 -19.97
CA THR A 44 -11.99 16.41 -20.56
C THR A 44 -11.87 14.92 -20.81
N GLU A 45 -12.27 14.11 -19.84
CA GLU A 45 -12.27 12.65 -19.91
C GLU A 45 -13.52 12.09 -19.23
N GLU A 46 -13.96 10.91 -19.65
CA GLU A 46 -15.21 10.29 -19.18
C GLU A 46 -14.98 9.40 -17.95
N LEU A 47 -15.90 9.46 -16.98
CA LEU A 47 -16.03 8.41 -15.97
C LEU A 47 -16.54 7.13 -16.65
N LYS A 48 -15.64 6.23 -17.02
CA LYS A 48 -15.98 4.94 -17.64
C LYS A 48 -15.15 3.81 -17.04
N ALA A 49 -15.78 2.66 -16.89
CA ALA A 49 -15.17 1.40 -16.46
C ALA A 49 -15.99 0.22 -17.03
N ASP A 50 -15.49 -0.99 -16.87
CA ASP A 50 -16.23 -2.21 -17.21
C ASP A 50 -17.21 -2.58 -16.09
N LYS A 51 -16.75 -2.43 -14.84
CA LYS A 51 -17.50 -2.84 -13.65
C LYS A 51 -17.45 -1.81 -12.53
N ILE A 52 -18.32 -1.99 -11.55
CA ILE A 52 -18.36 -1.19 -10.33
C ILE A 52 -18.74 -2.04 -9.13
N LEU A 53 -18.08 -1.78 -8.00
CA LEU A 53 -18.48 -2.28 -6.68
C LEU A 53 -19.10 -1.15 -5.88
N THR A 54 -20.32 -1.35 -5.41
CA THR A 54 -21.05 -0.35 -4.63
C THR A 54 -20.69 -0.40 -3.15
N PHE A 55 -20.79 0.75 -2.49
CA PHE A 55 -20.62 0.85 -1.03
C PHE A 55 -21.56 -0.10 -0.30
N LYS A 56 -21.01 -0.92 0.61
CA LYS A 56 -21.78 -1.67 1.63
C LYS A 56 -21.70 -1.02 3.01
N ILE A 57 -20.58 -0.33 3.28
CA ILE A 57 -20.36 0.40 4.52
C ILE A 57 -20.89 1.82 4.33
N GLU A 58 -21.90 2.17 5.13
CA GLU A 58 -22.44 3.53 5.19
C GLU A 58 -21.47 4.53 5.84
N GLU A 59 -21.69 5.83 5.59
CA GLU A 59 -20.83 6.90 6.11
C GLU A 59 -20.71 6.88 7.64
N SER A 60 -21.84 6.66 8.32
CA SER A 60 -21.93 6.63 9.78
C SER A 60 -21.06 5.49 10.37
N SER A 61 -21.04 4.33 9.71
CA SER A 61 -20.21 3.19 10.07
C SER A 61 -18.73 3.45 9.76
N ALA A 62 -18.42 4.05 8.62
CA ALA A 62 -17.05 4.45 8.27
C ALA A 62 -16.48 5.45 9.29
N ILE A 63 -17.28 6.41 9.76
CA ILE A 63 -16.90 7.36 10.82
C ILE A 63 -16.53 6.61 12.11
N LYS A 64 -17.35 5.64 12.55
CA LYS A 64 -17.06 4.84 13.75
C LYS A 64 -15.77 4.03 13.62
N ILE A 65 -15.52 3.45 12.44
CA ILE A 65 -14.28 2.72 12.15
C ILE A 65 -13.08 3.65 12.27
N PHE A 66 -13.16 4.84 11.67
CA PHE A 66 -12.12 5.86 11.74
C PHE A 66 -11.86 6.31 13.19
N GLU A 67 -12.90 6.62 13.97
CA GLU A 67 -12.77 7.08 15.36
C GLU A 67 -12.14 6.02 16.27
N LYS A 68 -12.54 4.76 16.10
CA LYS A 68 -11.91 3.63 16.82
C LYS A 68 -10.45 3.45 16.39
N TRP A 69 -10.15 3.67 15.11
CA TRP A 69 -8.80 3.54 14.60
C TRP A 69 -7.90 4.67 15.11
N ILE A 70 -8.28 5.94 14.98
CA ILE A 70 -7.42 7.10 15.31
C ILE A 70 -7.01 7.15 16.78
N THR A 71 -7.87 6.64 17.67
CA THR A 71 -7.64 6.59 19.12
C THR A 71 -6.73 5.45 19.57
N ARG A 72 -6.38 4.51 18.68
CA ARG A 72 -5.56 3.34 19.00
C ARG A 72 -4.11 3.49 18.58
N GLY A 73 -3.25 2.81 19.34
CA GLY A 73 -1.86 2.52 19.00
C GLY A 73 -0.86 3.11 20.00
N PHE A 74 0.32 2.50 20.02
CA PHE A 74 1.36 2.80 21.00
C PHE A 74 2.18 4.05 20.62
N TRP A 75 2.54 4.19 19.34
CA TRP A 75 3.47 5.22 18.88
C TRP A 75 2.85 6.62 18.74
N GLN A 76 1.53 6.76 18.90
CA GLN A 76 0.84 8.02 18.68
C GLN A 76 0.99 9.00 19.87
N PRO A 77 0.96 10.32 19.62
CA PRO A 77 0.84 11.33 20.67
C PRO A 77 -0.39 11.10 21.56
N LYS A 78 -0.28 11.33 22.87
CA LYS A 78 -1.37 11.08 23.84
C LYS A 78 -2.58 11.99 23.62
N ASP A 79 -2.34 13.18 23.10
CA ASP A 79 -3.29 14.23 22.81
C ASP A 79 -3.95 14.08 21.43
N LEU A 80 -3.44 13.20 20.56
CA LEU A 80 -3.95 13.02 19.19
C LEU A 80 -5.47 12.86 19.17
N ALA A 81 -6.01 11.97 20.01
CA ALA A 81 -7.44 11.67 20.10
C ALA A 81 -8.33 12.87 20.46
N ARG A 82 -7.78 13.92 21.10
CA ARG A 82 -8.53 15.13 21.51
C ARG A 82 -8.34 16.29 20.54
N GLU A 83 -7.15 16.38 19.96
CA GLU A 83 -6.74 17.54 19.17
C GLU A 83 -6.98 17.37 17.67
N PHE A 84 -7.15 16.15 17.17
CA PHE A 84 -7.42 15.96 15.75
C PHE A 84 -8.72 16.68 15.36
N ARG A 85 -8.70 17.31 14.19
CA ARG A 85 -9.89 17.89 13.56
C ARG A 85 -10.12 17.18 12.24
N ARG A 86 -11.21 16.42 12.16
CA ARG A 86 -11.67 15.77 10.93
C ARG A 86 -12.11 16.85 9.95
N THR A 87 -11.65 16.77 8.70
CA THR A 87 -12.08 17.69 7.63
C THR A 87 -13.30 17.21 6.87
N GLY A 88 -13.63 15.91 6.98
CA GLY A 88 -14.84 15.28 6.43
C GLY A 88 -14.65 13.77 6.23
N ALA A 89 -15.74 13.06 5.98
CA ALA A 89 -15.73 11.71 5.40
C ALA A 89 -16.20 11.85 3.96
N LYS A 90 -15.48 11.25 3.01
CA LYS A 90 -15.78 11.37 1.59
C LYS A 90 -15.84 10.00 0.96
N GLY A 91 -17.00 9.63 0.43
CA GLY A 91 -17.17 8.40 -0.32
C GLY A 91 -16.77 8.64 -1.78
N ILE A 92 -15.72 7.97 -2.21
CA ILE A 92 -15.11 8.14 -3.53
C ILE A 92 -15.04 6.77 -4.21
N TYR A 93 -15.49 6.69 -5.45
CA TYR A 93 -15.21 5.57 -6.33
C TYR A 93 -13.85 5.76 -6.99
N ILE A 94 -12.95 4.82 -6.73
CA ILE A 94 -11.59 4.83 -7.25
C ILE A 94 -11.48 3.83 -8.39
N PRO A 95 -11.00 4.22 -9.58
CA PRO A 95 -10.79 3.28 -10.66
C PRO A 95 -9.53 2.45 -10.40
N CYS A 96 -9.66 1.14 -10.54
CA CYS A 96 -8.55 0.18 -10.46
C CYS A 96 -8.60 -0.73 -11.69
N TRP A 97 -7.43 -1.01 -12.27
CA TRP A 97 -7.28 -2.16 -13.14
C TRP A 97 -7.17 -3.42 -12.28
N HIS A 98 -8.02 -4.40 -12.55
CA HIS A 98 -7.87 -5.75 -12.04
C HIS A 98 -7.23 -6.62 -13.11
N PHE A 99 -6.20 -7.38 -12.73
CA PHE A 99 -5.54 -8.37 -13.58
C PHE A 99 -5.61 -9.75 -12.95
N SER A 100 -6.02 -10.74 -13.75
CA SER A 100 -5.94 -12.16 -13.44
C SER A 100 -5.03 -12.84 -14.44
N PHE A 101 -3.96 -13.48 -13.95
CA PHE A 101 -2.92 -14.09 -14.79
C PHE A 101 -2.16 -15.17 -14.02
N SER A 102 -1.43 -16.01 -14.73
CA SER A 102 -0.52 -16.98 -14.14
C SER A 102 0.92 -16.64 -14.48
N VAL A 103 1.81 -16.99 -13.56
CA VAL A 103 3.25 -16.81 -13.66
C VAL A 103 3.93 -18.17 -13.57
N ASN A 104 4.89 -18.42 -14.45
CA ASN A 104 5.80 -19.56 -14.38
C ASN A 104 7.20 -19.07 -14.02
N THR A 105 7.65 -19.45 -12.83
CA THR A 105 8.95 -19.05 -12.28
C THR A 105 9.89 -20.25 -12.25
N TYR A 106 11.12 -20.05 -12.72
CA TYR A 106 12.24 -20.96 -12.53
C TYR A 106 13.35 -20.25 -11.77
N TRP A 107 13.96 -20.95 -10.81
CA TRP A 107 15.10 -20.43 -10.07
C TRP A 107 16.19 -21.49 -9.91
N TYR A 108 17.43 -21.01 -9.77
CA TYR A 108 18.59 -21.82 -9.45
C TYR A 108 19.52 -21.04 -8.53
N GLY A 109 20.11 -21.74 -7.57
CA GLY A 109 21.00 -21.16 -6.57
C GLY A 109 21.68 -22.22 -5.72
N GLN A 110 22.21 -21.80 -4.57
CA GLN A 110 23.02 -22.63 -3.70
C GLN A 110 22.53 -22.56 -2.25
N GLU A 111 22.46 -23.72 -1.61
CA GLU A 111 22.21 -23.91 -0.17
C GLU A 111 23.54 -24.13 0.54
N ARG A 112 23.81 -23.37 1.59
CA ARG A 112 24.99 -23.54 2.44
C ARG A 112 24.74 -24.66 3.43
N ARG A 113 25.64 -25.65 3.45
CA ARG A 113 25.71 -26.65 4.52
C ARG A 113 27.04 -26.61 5.22
N GLU A 114 26.97 -26.71 6.54
CA GLU A 114 28.16 -26.93 7.35
C GLU A 114 28.42 -28.43 7.45
N LYS A 115 29.61 -28.83 7.02
CA LYS A 115 30.09 -30.20 7.14
C LYS A 115 31.30 -30.23 8.05
N LYS A 116 31.36 -31.25 8.91
CA LYS A 116 32.60 -31.56 9.64
C LYS A 116 33.62 -32.10 8.62
N GLY A 117 34.61 -31.28 8.30
CA GLY A 117 35.78 -31.67 7.52
C GLY A 117 36.77 -32.50 8.33
N GLU A 118 37.76 -33.06 7.64
CA GLU A 118 38.83 -33.79 8.30
C GLU A 118 39.62 -32.87 9.24
N GLY A 119 39.80 -33.32 10.49
CA GLY A 119 40.44 -32.48 11.49
C GLY A 119 41.92 -32.23 11.19
N LYS A 120 42.37 -30.98 11.36
CA LYS A 120 43.78 -30.60 11.24
C LYS A 120 44.50 -30.90 12.56
N ILE A 121 45.77 -31.31 12.47
CA ILE A 121 46.62 -31.44 13.66
C ILE A 121 47.25 -30.08 13.93
N VAL A 122 46.88 -29.46 15.06
CA VAL A 122 47.47 -28.22 15.56
C VAL A 122 48.01 -28.49 16.96
N GLY A 123 49.33 -28.34 17.16
CA GLY A 123 49.98 -28.59 18.45
C GLY A 123 49.83 -30.03 18.98
N GLY A 124 49.70 -31.03 18.11
CA GLY A 124 49.55 -32.44 18.49
C GLY A 124 48.12 -32.88 18.86
N LYS A 125 47.13 -31.97 18.79
CA LYS A 125 45.71 -32.30 18.96
C LYS A 125 44.98 -32.21 17.63
N ARG A 126 44.02 -33.12 17.41
CA ARG A 126 43.15 -33.12 16.22
C ARG A 126 41.97 -32.20 16.47
N GLU A 127 41.92 -31.07 15.78
CA GLU A 127 40.80 -30.12 15.85
C GLU A 127 39.84 -30.38 14.69
N ALA A 128 38.55 -30.51 14.97
CA ALA A 128 37.53 -30.65 13.93
C ALA A 128 37.42 -29.34 13.14
N VAL A 129 37.55 -29.41 11.81
CA VAL A 129 37.37 -28.24 10.94
C VAL A 129 35.94 -28.23 10.44
N THR A 130 35.22 -27.13 10.61
CA THR A 130 33.95 -26.92 9.91
C THR A 130 34.25 -26.38 8.52
N VAL A 131 33.77 -27.05 7.47
CA VAL A 131 33.91 -26.63 6.08
C VAL A 131 32.53 -26.27 5.55
N GLU A 132 32.45 -25.13 4.86
CA GLU A 132 31.25 -24.71 4.15
C GLU A 132 31.16 -25.45 2.81
N GLU A 133 30.04 -26.13 2.58
CA GLU A 133 29.70 -26.81 1.34
C GLU A 133 28.52 -26.09 0.69
N TRP A 134 28.66 -25.69 -0.58
CA TRP A 134 27.60 -25.05 -1.35
C TRP A 134 26.94 -26.08 -2.27
N ILE A 135 25.67 -26.35 -2.02
CA ILE A 135 24.93 -27.41 -2.72
C ILE A 135 23.99 -26.76 -3.74
N PRO A 136 24.10 -27.09 -5.04
CA PRO A 136 23.22 -26.54 -6.04
C PRO A 136 21.77 -27.01 -5.83
N ARG A 137 20.84 -26.06 -5.94
CA ARG A 137 19.39 -26.26 -5.88
C ARG A 137 18.73 -25.52 -7.03
N SER A 138 17.64 -26.10 -7.52
CA SER A 138 16.78 -25.43 -8.49
C SER A 138 15.34 -25.83 -8.23
N GLY A 139 14.42 -24.97 -8.62
CA GLY A 139 13.00 -25.24 -8.55
C GLY A 139 12.24 -24.47 -9.61
N SER A 140 11.01 -24.88 -9.82
CA SER A 140 10.05 -24.14 -10.64
C SER A 140 8.69 -24.18 -9.98
N ARG A 141 7.92 -23.11 -10.11
CA ARG A 141 6.52 -23.09 -9.71
C ARG A 141 5.66 -22.33 -10.70
N THR A 142 4.38 -22.68 -10.73
CA THR A 142 3.34 -21.92 -11.38
C THR A 142 2.44 -21.34 -10.30
N GLU A 143 2.23 -20.03 -10.32
CA GLU A 143 1.38 -19.33 -9.36
C GLU A 143 0.35 -18.47 -10.10
N SER A 144 -0.84 -18.31 -9.52
CA SER A 144 -1.89 -17.46 -10.09
C SER A 144 -2.04 -16.18 -9.28
N TYR A 145 -2.08 -15.06 -9.98
CA TYR A 145 -2.17 -13.72 -9.41
C TYR A 145 -3.51 -13.08 -9.74
N SER A 146 -4.07 -12.39 -8.73
CA SER A 146 -5.28 -11.56 -8.85
C SER A 146 -4.97 -10.22 -8.18
N LEU A 147 -4.56 -9.24 -9.00
CA LEU A 147 -3.99 -7.98 -8.52
C LEU A 147 -4.85 -6.78 -8.92
N PHE A 148 -4.97 -5.83 -8.01
CA PHE A 148 -5.59 -4.53 -8.26
C PHE A 148 -4.52 -3.45 -8.34
N VAL A 149 -4.47 -2.73 -9.47
CA VAL A 149 -3.59 -1.59 -9.68
C VAL A 149 -4.44 -0.33 -9.76
N PRO A 150 -4.28 0.65 -8.85
CA PRO A 150 -5.08 1.87 -8.90
C PRO A 150 -4.75 2.66 -10.17
N ALA A 151 -5.79 2.99 -10.94
CA ALA A 151 -5.73 4.01 -12.00
C ALA A 151 -6.07 5.39 -11.43
N SER A 152 -5.72 5.61 -10.16
CA SER A 152 -6.06 6.79 -9.36
C SER A 152 -4.94 7.82 -9.43
N GLY A 153 -5.31 9.10 -9.37
CA GLY A 153 -4.33 10.17 -9.14
C GLY A 153 -3.97 10.30 -7.66
N GLY A 154 -4.86 9.85 -6.77
CA GLY A 154 -4.73 10.03 -5.32
C GLY A 154 -4.36 8.79 -4.52
N LEU A 155 -4.88 7.60 -4.88
CA LEU A 155 -4.70 6.36 -4.12
C LEU A 155 -3.44 5.61 -4.58
N SER A 156 -2.58 5.20 -3.64
CA SER A 156 -1.34 4.49 -3.94
C SER A 156 -1.53 2.96 -4.04
N MET A 157 -0.57 2.28 -4.66
CA MET A 157 -0.53 0.81 -4.70
C MET A 157 -0.46 0.22 -3.27
N GLU A 158 0.36 0.82 -2.38
CA GLU A 158 0.45 0.42 -0.97
C GLU A 158 -0.92 0.49 -0.28
N GLU A 159 -1.70 1.55 -0.51
CA GLU A 159 -3.04 1.69 0.06
C GLU A 159 -4.00 0.63 -0.47
N VAL A 160 -3.97 0.32 -1.77
CA VAL A 160 -4.80 -0.74 -2.37
C VAL A 160 -4.46 -2.11 -1.79
N ASN A 161 -3.19 -2.45 -1.69
CA ASN A 161 -2.72 -3.73 -1.15
C ASN A 161 -3.11 -3.92 0.34
N GLN A 162 -3.25 -2.83 1.09
CA GLN A 162 -3.56 -2.86 2.53
C GLN A 162 -5.07 -2.82 2.85
N LEU A 163 -5.95 -2.64 1.86
CA LEU A 163 -7.39 -2.47 2.08
C LEU A 163 -8.21 -3.77 1.92
N ALA A 164 -7.56 -4.94 1.91
CA ALA A 164 -8.09 -6.24 1.43
C ALA A 164 -8.57 -6.24 -0.03
N GLN A 165 -8.62 -7.45 -0.58
CA GLN A 165 -9.10 -7.70 -1.94
C GLN A 165 -10.59 -7.33 -2.09
N PHE A 166 -10.90 -6.71 -3.22
CA PHE A 166 -12.27 -6.35 -3.58
C PHE A 166 -12.99 -7.57 -4.21
N PRO A 167 -14.20 -7.94 -3.75
CA PRO A 167 -14.89 -9.13 -4.23
C PRO A 167 -15.48 -8.91 -5.63
N LEU A 168 -14.75 -9.30 -6.66
CA LEU A 168 -15.12 -9.05 -8.08
C LEU A 168 -16.40 -9.75 -8.50
N GLU A 169 -16.68 -10.90 -7.92
CA GLU A 169 -17.90 -11.67 -8.13
C GLU A 169 -19.16 -10.90 -7.73
N GLU A 170 -19.02 -9.91 -6.84
CA GLU A 170 -20.12 -9.05 -6.40
C GLU A 170 -20.22 -7.73 -7.19
N SER A 171 -19.40 -7.57 -8.23
CA SER A 171 -19.41 -6.35 -9.05
C SER A 171 -20.56 -6.35 -10.07
N ALA A 172 -21.11 -5.16 -10.32
CA ALA A 172 -22.12 -4.94 -11.34
C ALA A 172 -21.47 -4.35 -12.61
N PRO A 173 -22.11 -4.47 -13.79
CA PRO A 173 -21.75 -3.65 -14.94
C PRO A 173 -21.75 -2.16 -14.57
N PHE A 174 -20.79 -1.41 -15.10
CA PHE A 174 -20.67 0.01 -14.83
C PHE A 174 -21.94 0.78 -15.25
N SER A 175 -22.44 1.62 -14.34
CA SER A 175 -23.44 2.66 -14.62
C SER A 175 -23.07 3.93 -13.85
N SER A 176 -23.19 5.09 -14.50
CA SER A 176 -22.94 6.39 -13.87
C SER A 176 -23.93 6.70 -12.74
N GLU A 177 -25.08 6.03 -12.68
CA GLU A 177 -26.09 6.21 -11.63
C GLU A 177 -25.56 5.84 -10.24
N TYR A 178 -24.59 4.94 -10.16
CA TYR A 178 -23.98 4.56 -8.89
C TYR A 178 -23.17 5.70 -8.23
N PHE A 179 -22.83 6.76 -8.97
CA PHE A 179 -22.14 7.95 -8.48
C PHE A 179 -23.10 8.98 -7.87
N LEU A 180 -24.41 8.76 -7.90
CA LEU A 180 -25.36 9.69 -7.28
C LEU A 180 -25.05 9.87 -5.78
N GLY A 181 -24.65 11.08 -5.39
CA GLY A 181 -24.22 11.41 -4.02
C GLY A 181 -22.82 10.95 -3.62
N LYS A 182 -22.01 10.44 -4.56
CA LYS A 182 -20.61 10.02 -4.37
C LYS A 182 -19.71 10.68 -5.42
N GLN A 183 -18.42 10.82 -5.09
CA GLN A 183 -17.44 11.31 -6.06
C GLN A 183 -16.79 10.12 -6.79
N GLY A 184 -16.21 10.40 -7.95
CA GLY A 184 -15.54 9.41 -8.79
C GLY A 184 -14.29 9.99 -9.37
N GLU A 185 -13.14 9.32 -9.25
CA GLU A 185 -11.97 9.76 -10.01
C GLU A 185 -12.02 9.29 -11.45
N ILE A 186 -11.55 10.10 -12.37
CA ILE A 186 -11.33 9.66 -13.75
C ILE A 186 -10.09 8.76 -13.81
N PRO A 187 -10.07 7.63 -14.53
CA PRO A 187 -8.89 6.78 -14.60
C PRO A 187 -7.73 7.49 -15.29
N VAL A 188 -6.59 7.65 -14.61
CA VAL A 188 -5.39 8.35 -15.15
C VAL A 188 -4.27 7.41 -15.61
N LEU A 189 -4.49 6.09 -15.51
CA LEU A 189 -3.50 5.07 -15.88
C LEU A 189 -4.08 4.14 -16.95
N SER A 190 -3.38 4.00 -18.07
CA SER A 190 -3.76 3.06 -19.14
C SER A 190 -3.61 1.61 -18.69
N ARG A 191 -4.31 0.69 -19.36
CA ARG A 191 -4.19 -0.77 -19.12
C ARG A 191 -2.74 -1.23 -19.15
N ASP A 192 -1.99 -0.87 -20.18
CA ASP A 192 -0.63 -1.39 -20.37
C ASP A 192 0.34 -0.87 -19.31
N ASN A 193 0.24 0.42 -18.93
CA ASN A 193 1.04 0.95 -17.83
C ASN A 193 0.65 0.35 -16.48
N ALA A 194 -0.63 0.06 -16.26
CA ALA A 194 -1.08 -0.66 -15.07
C ALA A 194 -0.60 -2.12 -15.08
N TRP A 195 -0.51 -2.74 -16.25
CA TRP A 195 0.00 -4.09 -16.40
C TRP A 195 1.49 -4.20 -16.05
N GLU A 196 2.31 -3.23 -16.45
CA GLU A 196 3.71 -3.17 -16.01
C GLU A 196 3.83 -3.14 -14.48
N LYS A 197 2.98 -2.36 -13.80
CA LYS A 197 2.95 -2.32 -12.32
C LYS A 197 2.50 -3.64 -11.69
N ALA A 198 1.53 -4.32 -12.29
CA ALA A 198 1.11 -5.64 -11.80
C ALA A 198 2.24 -6.68 -11.95
N LYS A 199 3.01 -6.61 -13.04
CA LYS A 199 4.21 -7.45 -13.21
C LYS A 199 5.28 -7.12 -12.18
N GLU A 200 5.54 -5.84 -11.89
CA GLU A 200 6.50 -5.44 -10.85
C GLU A 200 6.18 -6.07 -9.48
N GLU A 201 4.90 -6.05 -9.08
CA GLU A 201 4.42 -6.67 -7.84
C GLU A 201 4.66 -8.19 -7.86
N ALA A 202 4.21 -8.88 -8.92
CA ALA A 202 4.40 -10.33 -9.04
C ALA A 202 5.88 -10.74 -9.12
N ILE A 203 6.74 -9.96 -9.80
CA ILE A 203 8.19 -10.19 -9.83
C ILE A 203 8.77 -10.07 -8.43
N SER A 204 8.36 -9.06 -7.66
CA SER A 204 8.83 -8.86 -6.29
C SER A 204 8.47 -10.05 -5.40
N ASP A 205 7.24 -10.52 -5.48
CA ASP A 205 6.74 -11.67 -4.71
C ASP A 205 7.45 -12.98 -5.11
N GLU A 206 7.53 -13.27 -6.41
CA GLU A 206 8.18 -14.47 -6.93
C GLU A 206 9.68 -14.49 -6.64
N LYS A 207 10.33 -13.32 -6.69
CA LYS A 207 11.75 -13.19 -6.35
C LYS A 207 11.99 -13.40 -4.86
N SER A 208 11.16 -12.80 -4.00
CA SER A 208 11.22 -13.02 -2.55
C SER A 208 11.02 -14.50 -2.19
N TYR A 209 10.11 -15.18 -2.89
CA TYR A 209 9.97 -16.63 -2.77
C TYR A 209 11.25 -17.36 -3.21
N ALA A 210 11.79 -17.10 -4.40
CA ALA A 210 13.01 -17.78 -4.88
C ALA A 210 14.21 -17.58 -3.93
N GLU A 211 14.40 -16.35 -3.41
CA GLU A 211 15.42 -16.02 -2.42
C GLU A 211 15.20 -16.75 -1.08
N SER A 212 13.95 -17.09 -0.72
CA SER A 212 13.68 -17.89 0.48
C SER A 212 14.05 -19.38 0.33
N GLN A 213 14.29 -19.87 -0.90
CA GLN A 213 14.57 -21.28 -1.16
C GLN A 213 16.07 -21.62 -1.11
N VAL A 214 16.94 -20.61 -1.22
CA VAL A 214 18.40 -20.77 -1.31
C VAL A 214 19.13 -19.63 -0.60
N ASP A 215 20.28 -19.91 0.01
CA ASP A 215 21.10 -18.87 0.64
C ASP A 215 21.73 -17.91 -0.38
N ARG A 216 21.96 -18.40 -1.59
CA ARG A 216 22.44 -17.61 -2.73
C ARG A 216 21.61 -17.93 -3.97
N LEU A 217 20.80 -16.97 -4.41
CA LEU A 217 20.12 -17.03 -5.70
C LEU A 217 21.09 -16.63 -6.83
N GLU A 218 21.23 -17.48 -7.84
CA GLU A 218 22.14 -17.24 -8.98
C GLU A 218 21.37 -16.97 -10.27
N LYS A 219 20.19 -17.57 -10.44
CA LYS A 219 19.35 -17.40 -11.61
C LYS A 219 17.87 -17.34 -11.23
N PHE A 220 17.15 -16.44 -11.89
CA PHE A 220 15.71 -16.22 -11.75
C PHE A 220 15.12 -15.89 -13.13
N ASP A 221 14.31 -16.80 -13.66
CA ASP A 221 13.56 -16.61 -14.90
C ASP A 221 12.06 -16.62 -14.58
N ILE A 222 11.32 -15.70 -15.18
CA ILE A 222 9.89 -15.53 -14.93
C ILE A 222 9.16 -15.29 -16.26
N ASN A 223 8.05 -15.99 -16.46
CA ASN A 223 7.21 -15.85 -17.64
C ASN A 223 5.76 -15.63 -17.25
N PHE A 224 5.08 -14.72 -17.95
CA PHE A 224 3.70 -14.34 -17.68
C PHE A 224 2.76 -14.91 -18.75
N SER A 225 1.58 -15.37 -18.35
CA SER A 225 0.48 -15.56 -19.29
C SER A 225 -0.07 -14.21 -19.77
N GLU A 226 -0.84 -14.21 -20.87
CA GLU A 226 -1.66 -13.05 -21.21
C GLU A 226 -2.68 -12.81 -20.08
N PRO A 227 -2.80 -11.59 -19.54
CA PRO A 227 -3.71 -11.32 -18.44
C PRO A 227 -5.14 -11.07 -18.93
N ALA A 228 -6.12 -11.62 -18.20
CA ALA A 228 -7.47 -11.07 -18.21
C ALA A 228 -7.46 -9.74 -17.44
N SER A 229 -7.95 -8.67 -18.05
CA SER A 229 -7.97 -7.33 -17.46
C SER A 229 -9.38 -6.76 -17.37
N THR A 230 -9.72 -6.08 -16.29
CA THR A 230 -11.01 -5.39 -16.10
C THR A 230 -10.76 -4.05 -15.42
N LEU A 231 -11.26 -2.95 -16.00
CA LEU A 231 -11.30 -1.66 -15.33
C LEU A 231 -12.53 -1.63 -14.40
N ILE A 232 -12.31 -1.44 -13.11
CA ILE A 232 -13.35 -1.50 -12.09
C ILE A 232 -13.29 -0.32 -11.13
N TYR A 233 -14.44 0.29 -10.84
CA TYR A 233 -14.56 1.24 -9.74
C TYR A 233 -14.76 0.52 -8.41
N VAL A 234 -13.90 0.83 -7.44
CA VAL A 234 -13.99 0.31 -6.07
C VAL A 234 -14.41 1.42 -5.10
N PRO A 235 -15.24 1.13 -4.08
CA PRO A 235 -15.77 2.14 -3.17
C PRO A 235 -14.79 2.36 -2.01
N ILE A 236 -14.31 3.59 -1.83
CA ILE A 236 -13.35 3.96 -0.79
C ILE A 236 -13.90 5.14 0.00
N TRP A 237 -13.84 5.04 1.33
CA TRP A 237 -14.05 6.19 2.20
C TRP A 237 -12.70 6.85 2.51
N VAL A 238 -12.59 8.14 2.22
CA VAL A 238 -11.41 8.94 2.53
C VAL A 238 -11.70 9.87 3.70
N PHE A 239 -10.81 9.86 4.68
CA PHE A 239 -10.86 10.67 5.89
C PHE A 239 -9.63 11.56 5.95
N GLY A 240 -9.82 12.86 5.67
CA GLY A 240 -8.82 13.88 5.95
C GLY A 240 -8.91 14.33 7.41
N TYR A 241 -7.76 14.55 8.04
CA TYR A 241 -7.68 15.16 9.37
C TYR A 241 -6.41 15.99 9.54
N LYS A 242 -6.51 17.01 10.38
CA LYS A 242 -5.39 17.92 10.70
C LYS A 242 -4.94 17.70 12.15
N TYR A 243 -3.62 17.68 12.35
CA TYR A 243 -2.98 17.60 13.67
C TYR A 243 -1.71 18.46 13.69
N HIS A 244 -1.65 19.44 14.60
CA HIS A 244 -0.59 20.49 14.68
C HIS A 244 -0.19 21.07 13.33
N GLY A 245 -1.16 21.57 12.57
CA GLY A 245 -0.88 22.21 11.28
C GLY A 245 -0.64 21.24 10.11
N LYS A 246 -0.35 19.96 10.38
CA LYS A 246 -0.08 18.95 9.35
C LYS A 246 -1.33 18.18 8.98
N TYR A 247 -1.49 17.92 7.68
CA TYR A 247 -2.58 17.13 7.12
C TYR A 247 -2.17 15.67 7.06
N TYR A 248 -3.12 14.82 7.41
CA TYR A 248 -3.03 13.38 7.31
C TYR A 248 -4.29 12.87 6.64
N ARG A 249 -4.18 11.68 6.03
CA ARG A 249 -5.34 10.98 5.48
C ARG A 249 -5.34 9.52 5.90
N THR A 250 -6.53 8.97 5.87
CA THR A 250 -6.82 7.55 6.02
C THR A 250 -7.86 7.16 5.00
N VAL A 251 -7.75 5.92 4.53
CA VAL A 251 -8.68 5.31 3.59
C VAL A 251 -9.31 4.08 4.23
N ILE A 252 -10.58 3.82 3.91
CA ILE A 252 -11.32 2.66 4.37
C ILE A 252 -11.99 2.00 3.17
N ASN A 253 -11.86 0.68 3.06
CA ASN A 253 -12.56 -0.10 2.07
C ASN A 253 -14.08 0.01 2.33
N GLY A 254 -14.82 0.57 1.37
CA GLY A 254 -16.26 0.78 1.46
C GLY A 254 -17.10 -0.50 1.42
N ARG A 255 -16.48 -1.67 1.26
CA ARG A 255 -17.10 -3.00 1.31
C ARG A 255 -16.81 -3.70 2.64
N THR A 256 -15.54 -3.80 3.00
CA THR A 256 -15.08 -4.63 4.13
C THR A 256 -14.92 -3.84 5.43
N GLY A 257 -14.75 -2.51 5.35
CA GLY A 257 -14.44 -1.68 6.51
C GLY A 257 -12.97 -1.74 6.93
N GLU A 258 -12.11 -2.44 6.20
CA GLU A 258 -10.67 -2.43 6.43
C GLU A 258 -10.10 -1.03 6.25
N ILE A 259 -9.19 -0.64 7.14
CA ILE A 259 -8.72 0.73 7.30
C ILE A 259 -7.20 0.79 7.23
N TYR A 260 -6.70 1.66 6.36
CA TYR A 260 -5.28 1.92 6.21
C TYR A 260 -5.00 3.43 6.21
N GLY A 261 -3.89 3.83 6.82
CA GLY A 261 -3.46 5.22 6.84
C GLY A 261 -2.30 5.45 7.80
N LYS A 262 -1.64 6.61 7.66
CA LYS A 262 -0.51 6.99 8.51
C LYS A 262 -1.00 7.92 9.61
N LYS A 263 -0.49 7.72 10.83
CA LYS A 263 -0.76 8.56 12.00
C LYS A 263 0.47 9.39 12.38
N PRO A 264 0.29 10.54 13.05
CA PRO A 264 1.38 11.21 13.72
C PRO A 264 2.10 10.28 14.70
N ILE A 265 3.43 10.34 14.72
CA ILE A 265 4.27 9.58 15.65
C ILE A 265 4.77 10.52 16.75
N SER A 266 4.71 10.09 18.00
CA SER A 266 5.21 10.83 19.15
C SER A 266 6.75 10.80 19.18
N LYS A 267 7.36 11.95 18.87
CA LYS A 267 8.82 12.11 18.93
C LYS A 267 9.40 11.76 20.30
N LEU A 268 8.68 12.10 21.38
CA LEU A 268 9.11 11.78 22.74
C LEU A 268 9.14 10.26 22.98
N LYS A 269 8.10 9.52 22.56
CA LYS A 269 8.09 8.06 22.70
C LYS A 269 9.19 7.39 21.90
N VAL A 270 9.46 7.88 20.68
CA VAL A 270 10.57 7.39 19.85
C VAL A 270 11.92 7.68 20.52
N ALA A 271 12.12 8.90 21.04
CA ALA A 271 13.35 9.25 21.75
C ALA A 271 13.58 8.36 22.98
N LEU A 272 12.54 8.14 23.80
CA LEU A 272 12.61 7.25 24.96
C LEU A 272 12.91 5.79 24.56
N ALA A 273 12.31 5.30 23.47
CA ALA A 273 12.57 3.95 22.97
C ALA A 273 14.01 3.73 22.52
N ILE A 274 14.71 4.78 22.09
CA ILE A 274 16.13 4.73 21.71
C ILE A 274 17.03 4.93 22.94
N LEU A 275 16.72 5.91 23.78
CA LEU A 275 17.57 6.31 24.90
C LEU A 275 17.57 5.29 26.04
N ILE A 276 16.43 4.66 26.35
CA ILE A 276 16.35 3.71 27.47
C ILE A 276 17.28 2.49 27.25
N PRO A 277 17.23 1.77 26.11
CA PRO A 277 18.17 0.68 25.86
C PRO A 277 19.62 1.14 25.86
N ALA A 278 19.92 2.32 25.29
CA ALA A 278 21.29 2.85 25.26
C ALA A 278 21.84 3.12 26.67
N VAL A 279 21.04 3.70 27.57
CA VAL A 279 21.42 3.92 28.97
C VAL A 279 21.60 2.58 29.68
N VAL A 280 20.70 1.61 29.49
CA VAL A 280 20.82 0.28 30.09
C VAL A 280 22.12 -0.42 29.66
N VAL A 281 22.43 -0.41 28.36
CA VAL A 281 23.69 -0.97 27.85
C VAL A 281 24.89 -0.25 28.47
N GLY A 282 24.87 1.08 28.53
CA GLY A 282 25.93 1.87 29.16
C GLY A 282 26.15 1.53 30.64
N VAL A 283 25.08 1.36 31.41
CA VAL A 283 25.15 0.96 32.83
C VAL A 283 25.69 -0.46 32.96
N VAL A 284 25.24 -1.42 32.14
CA VAL A 284 25.74 -2.80 32.17
C VAL A 284 27.24 -2.84 31.87
N VAL A 285 27.69 -2.13 30.82
CA VAL A 285 29.11 -2.04 30.45
C VAL A 285 29.94 -1.43 31.60
N LEU A 286 29.44 -0.36 32.23
CA LEU A 286 30.10 0.26 33.38
C LEU A 286 30.23 -0.72 34.56
N LEU A 287 29.16 -1.45 34.89
CA LEU A 287 29.18 -2.42 35.97
C LEU A 287 30.13 -3.58 35.67
N THR A 288 30.19 -4.08 34.43
CA THR A 288 31.16 -5.13 34.05
C THR A 288 32.62 -4.68 34.06
N HIS A 289 32.89 -3.37 34.08
CA HIS A 289 34.24 -2.84 34.22
C HIS A 289 34.61 -2.52 35.68
N LEU A 290 33.64 -2.42 36.58
CA LEU A 290 33.84 -2.09 37.99
C LEU A 290 33.86 -3.33 38.91
N PHE A 291 33.34 -4.47 38.46
CA PHE A 291 33.31 -5.76 39.15
C PHE A 291 34.03 -6.83 38.34
#